data_AF-A0A5C3NZ01-F1
#
_entry.id   AF-A0A5C3NZ01-F1
#
_cell.length_a   1.000
_cell.length_b   1.000
_cell.length_c   1.000
_cell.angle_alpha   90.00
_cell.angle_beta   90.00
_cell.angle_gamma   90.00
#
_symmetry.space_group_name_H-M   'P 1'
#
loop_
_entity.id
_entity.type
_entity.pdbx_description
1 polymer ?
#
loop_
_entity_poly.entity_id
_entity_poly.type
_entity_poly.pdbx_seq_one_letter_code
_entity_poly.pdbx_strand_id
1 'polypeptide(L)'
;DFCIITPYDGQRAAIAGRLNAENLPWECVYNVDSFQGHEAAYVIVSTVRTTRAGFLKSLNRMNVMLTRCTTGMVLVTNRNFLCTAGRETLLGKLAQRW
;
A
#
# COMPACT_ATOMS: atom_id res chain seq x y z
N ASP A 1 13.59 -1.37 10.81
CA ASP A 1 13.35 -0.38 9.76
C ASP A 1 12.07 -0.73 9.02
N PHE A 2 11.15 0.22 8.88
CA PHE A 2 9.87 0.00 8.21
C PHE A 2 9.41 1.26 7.48
N CYS A 3 8.63 1.08 6.42
CA CYS A 3 7.93 2.17 5.76
C CYS A 3 6.46 1.83 5.52
N ILE A 4 5.66 2.88 5.32
CA ILE A 4 4.26 2.77 4.92
C ILE A 4 4.12 3.28 3.50
N ILE A 5 3.57 2.46 2.61
CA ILE A 5 3.32 2.82 1.21
C ILE A 5 1.81 2.88 0.98
N THR A 6 1.34 3.95 0.35
CA THR A 6 -0.06 4.05 -0.09
C THR A 6 -0.18 4.65 -1.49
N PRO A 7 -1.15 4.22 -2.33
CA PRO A 7 -1.24 4.73 -3.69
C PRO A 7 -1.73 6.17 -3.83
N TYR A 8 -2.27 6.78 -2.78
CA TYR A 8 -2.96 8.08 -2.85
C TYR A 8 -2.37 9.08 -1.86
N ASP A 9 -2.05 10.28 -2.35
CA ASP A 9 -1.40 11.29 -1.52
C ASP A 9 -2.27 11.76 -0.34
N GLY A 10 -3.58 11.85 -0.54
CA GLY A 10 -4.51 12.15 0.55
C GLY A 10 -4.45 11.13 1.69
N GLN A 11 -4.26 9.84 1.38
CA GLN A 11 -4.05 8.82 2.40
C GLN A 11 -2.68 8.96 3.06
N ARG A 12 -1.63 9.24 2.27
CA ARG A 12 -0.27 9.47 2.80
C ARG A 12 -0.28 10.58 3.83
N ALA A 13 -0.86 11.73 3.48
CA ALA A 13 -1.00 12.88 4.37
C ALA A 13 -1.84 12.56 5.62
N ALA A 14 -2.95 11.84 5.47
CA ALA A 14 -3.80 11.45 6.60
C ALA A 14 -3.09 10.49 7.58
N ILE A 15 -2.34 9.50 7.06
CA ILE A 15 -1.57 8.57 7.90
C ILE A 15 -0.44 9.33 8.59
N ALA A 16 0.37 10.08 7.86
CA ALA A 16 1.48 10.86 8.42
C ALA A 16 0.99 11.84 9.50
N GLY A 17 -0.10 12.56 9.25
CA GLY A 17 -0.69 13.49 10.21
C GLY A 17 -1.17 12.82 11.49
N ARG A 18 -1.81 11.64 11.38
CA ARG A 18 -2.23 10.86 12.55
C ARG A 18 -1.05 10.31 13.35
N LEU A 19 -0.03 9.77 12.67
CA LEU A 19 1.17 9.29 13.33
C LEU A 19 1.88 10.42 14.09
N ASN A 20 2.01 11.59 13.46
CA ASN A 20 2.60 12.75 14.11
C ASN A 20 1.80 13.20 15.34
N ALA A 21 0.46 13.22 15.25
CA ALA A 21 -0.41 13.55 16.38
C ALA A 21 -0.29 12.56 17.54
N GLU A 22 0.05 11.30 17.26
CA GLU A 22 0.31 10.26 18.26
C GLU A 22 1.78 10.18 18.70
N ASN A 23 2.64 11.11 18.27
CA ASN A 23 4.10 11.11 18.52
C ASN A 23 4.80 9.84 18.01
N LEU A 24 4.33 9.28 16.89
CA LEU A 24 4.91 8.13 16.21
C LEU A 24 5.76 8.57 14.99
N PRO A 25 6.70 7.73 14.52
CA PRO A 25 7.49 8.02 13.32
C PRO A 25 6.58 8.20 12.09
N TRP A 26 6.55 9.41 11.52
CA TRP A 26 5.62 9.78 10.45
C TRP A 26 6.31 10.11 9.12
N GLU A 27 7.62 10.30 9.11
CA GLU A 27 8.40 10.62 7.92
C GLU A 27 8.59 9.40 6.99
N CYS A 28 8.31 8.19 7.49
CA CYS A 28 8.43 6.93 6.75
C CYS A 28 7.16 6.58 5.94
N VAL A 29 6.28 7.55 5.67
CA VAL A 29 5.02 7.37 4.94
C VAL A 29 5.12 7.97 3.53
N TYR A 30 5.06 7.11 2.53
CA TYR A 30 5.28 7.48 1.14
C TYR A 30 4.09 7.13 0.25
N ASN A 31 3.95 7.89 -0.83
CA ASN A 31 3.11 7.46 -1.94
C ASN A 31 3.95 6.64 -2.94
N VAL A 32 3.32 5.78 -3.72
CA VAL A 32 4.02 4.86 -4.65
C VAL A 32 4.91 5.59 -5.66
N ASP A 33 4.54 6.80 -6.10
CA ASP A 33 5.33 7.57 -7.06
C ASP A 33 6.59 8.18 -6.43
N SER A 34 6.47 8.63 -5.17
CA SER A 34 7.58 9.19 -4.39
C SER A 34 8.56 8.14 -3.88
N PHE A 35 8.18 6.86 -3.90
CA PHE A 35 8.95 5.76 -3.30
C PHE A 35 9.83 5.00 -4.30
N GLN A 36 10.17 5.62 -5.43
CA GLN A 36 11.01 4.97 -6.44
C GLN A 36 12.48 4.95 -6.01
N GLY A 37 13.03 3.76 -5.78
CA GLY A 37 14.44 3.56 -5.42
C GLY A 37 14.72 3.36 -3.93
N HIS A 38 13.67 3.32 -3.09
CA HIS A 38 13.78 3.00 -1.67
C HIS A 38 13.31 1.55 -1.39
N GLU A 39 14.02 0.86 -0.51
CA GLU A 39 13.69 -0.47 0.00
C GLU A 39 13.68 -0.43 1.52
N ALA A 40 12.85 -1.28 2.15
CA ALA A 40 12.77 -1.39 3.60
C ALA A 40 12.64 -2.85 4.03
N ALA A 41 13.12 -3.16 5.24
CA ALA A 41 12.98 -4.50 5.82
C ALA A 41 11.50 -4.89 5.95
N TYR A 42 10.69 -4.00 6.51
CA TYR A 42 9.25 -4.17 6.62
C TYR A 42 8.49 -3.11 5.84
N VAL A 43 7.49 -3.53 5.06
CA VAL A 43 6.64 -2.62 4.29
C VAL A 43 5.19 -2.83 4.66
N ILE A 44 4.53 -1.76 5.10
CA ILE A 44 3.08 -1.75 5.36
C ILE A 44 2.41 -1.07 4.16
N VAL A 45 1.51 -1.78 3.49
CA VAL A 45 0.81 -1.28 2.30
C VAL A 45 -0.65 -1.00 2.63
N SER A 46 -1.10 0.24 2.41
CA SER A 46 -2.52 0.61 2.54
C SER A 46 -3.15 0.89 1.17
N THR A 47 -4.09 0.04 0.76
CA THR A 47 -4.64 0.04 -0.61
C THR A 47 -5.79 1.03 -0.80
N VAL A 48 -6.40 1.50 0.29
CA VAL A 48 -7.45 2.55 0.39
C VAL A 48 -8.79 2.22 -0.28
N ARG A 49 -8.79 1.49 -1.39
CA ARG A 49 -9.95 1.36 -2.27
C ARG A 49 -11.00 0.38 -1.75
N THR A 50 -12.26 0.77 -1.97
CA THR A 50 -13.45 0.02 -1.56
C THR A 50 -14.36 -0.36 -2.73
N THR A 51 -14.43 0.45 -3.80
CA THR A 51 -15.46 0.28 -4.85
C THR A 51 -14.93 0.18 -6.29
N ARG A 52 -13.77 0.75 -6.61
CA ARG A 52 -13.17 0.72 -7.95
C ARG A 52 -11.66 0.54 -7.82
N ALA A 53 -11.04 -0.23 -8.72
CA ALA A 53 -9.60 -0.52 -8.63
C ALA A 53 -8.70 0.72 -8.82
N GLY A 54 -9.04 1.60 -9.77
CA GLY A 54 -8.26 2.79 -10.11
C GLY A 54 -6.75 2.50 -10.19
N PHE A 55 -5.97 3.09 -9.28
CA PHE A 55 -4.51 2.92 -9.21
C PHE A 55 -4.07 1.45 -9.26
N LEU A 56 -4.80 0.55 -8.60
CA LEU A 56 -4.48 -0.87 -8.50
C LEU A 56 -4.66 -1.63 -9.83
N LYS A 57 -5.11 -0.97 -10.91
CA LYS A 57 -5.12 -1.58 -12.25
C LYS A 57 -3.73 -1.59 -12.90
N SER A 58 -2.83 -0.70 -12.49
CA SER A 58 -1.50 -0.61 -13.08
C SER A 58 -0.60 -1.70 -12.51
N LEU A 59 -0.32 -2.73 -13.32
CA LEU A 59 0.55 -3.83 -12.91
C LEU A 59 1.96 -3.34 -12.54
N ASN A 60 2.52 -2.39 -13.29
CA ASN A 60 3.86 -1.87 -13.03
C ASN A 60 3.95 -1.18 -11.66
N ARG A 61 2.96 -0.35 -11.31
CA ARG A 61 2.95 0.35 -10.02
C ARG A 61 2.67 -0.60 -8.85
N MET A 62 1.84 -1.62 -9.10
CA MET A 62 1.62 -2.69 -8.14
C MET A 62 2.87 -3.53 -7.89
N ASN A 63 3.60 -3.89 -8.96
CA ASN A 63 4.85 -4.61 -8.84
C ASN A 63 5.85 -3.81 -8.02
N VAL A 64 6.03 -2.52 -8.34
CA VAL A 64 6.87 -1.60 -7.57
C VAL A 64 6.49 -1.65 -6.09
N MET A 65 5.21 -1.46 -5.75
CA MET A 65 4.74 -1.47 -4.37
C MET A 65 4.98 -2.80 -3.65
N LEU A 66 4.78 -3.93 -4.34
CA LEU A 66 4.87 -5.27 -3.75
C LEU A 66 6.30 -5.81 -3.67
N THR A 67 7.27 -5.24 -4.40
CA THR A 67 8.67 -5.70 -4.42
C THR A 67 9.63 -4.88 -3.56
N ARG A 68 9.15 -3.87 -2.81
CA ARG A 68 10.03 -3.03 -1.96
C ARG A 68 10.42 -3.63 -0.62
N CYS A 69 9.84 -4.77 -0.28
CA CYS A 69 10.05 -5.43 0.99
C CYS A 69 11.16 -6.48 0.88
N THR A 70 12.13 -6.44 1.80
CA THR A 70 13.18 -7.46 1.88
C THR A 70 12.92 -8.54 2.93
N THR A 71 12.18 -8.24 4.02
CA THR A 71 11.94 -9.19 5.13
C THR A 71 10.47 -9.56 5.31
N GLY A 72 9.55 -8.60 5.44
CA GLY A 72 8.13 -8.90 5.64
C GLY A 72 7.18 -7.78 5.21
N MET A 73 6.05 -8.16 4.59
CA MET A 73 5.05 -7.21 4.11
C MET A 73 3.72 -7.40 4.84
N VAL A 74 3.13 -6.29 5.32
CA VAL A 74 1.77 -6.27 5.86
C VAL A 74 0.88 -5.52 4.89
N LEU A 75 -0.19 -6.16 4.43
CA LEU A 75 -1.10 -5.56 3.47
C LEU A 75 -2.48 -5.28 4.08
N VAL A 76 -2.85 -4.00 4.12
CA VAL A 76 -4.12 -3.51 4.66
C VAL A 76 -5.04 -3.13 3.51
N THR A 77 -6.18 -3.81 3.44
CA THR A 77 -7.15 -3.70 2.34
C THR A 77 -8.57 -4.02 2.80
N ASN A 78 -9.56 -3.69 1.98
CA ASN A 78 -10.95 -4.05 2.24
C ASN A 78 -11.27 -5.42 1.59
N ARG A 79 -11.77 -6.37 2.39
CA ARG A 79 -12.11 -7.73 1.92
C ARG A 79 -13.16 -7.73 0.81
N ASN A 80 -14.26 -6.97 0.98
CA ASN A 80 -15.33 -6.90 -0.02
C ASN A 80 -14.81 -6.32 -1.35
N PHE A 81 -13.90 -5.35 -1.29
CA PHE A 81 -13.26 -4.80 -2.49
C PHE A 81 -12.46 -5.87 -3.24
N LEU A 82 -11.69 -6.70 -2.55
CA LEU A 82 -10.92 -7.79 -3.17
C LEU A 82 -11.81 -8.85 -3.81
N CYS A 83 -12.98 -9.13 -3.24
CA CYS A 83 -13.94 -10.08 -3.80
C CYS A 83 -14.75 -9.52 -4.99
N THR A 84 -14.74 -8.19 -5.19
CA THR A 84 -15.55 -7.51 -6.22
C THR A 84 -14.66 -6.76 -7.21
N ALA A 85 -14.61 -5.44 -7.14
CA ALA A 85 -13.94 -4.58 -8.11
C ALA A 85 -12.41 -4.72 -8.13
N GLY A 86 -11.82 -5.27 -7.07
CA GLY A 86 -10.40 -5.55 -6.94
C GLY A 86 -9.99 -6.96 -7.35
N ARG A 87 -10.93 -7.85 -7.68
CA ARG A 87 -10.69 -9.29 -7.90
C ARG A 87 -9.60 -9.58 -8.93
N GLU A 88 -9.63 -8.87 -10.05
CA GLU A 88 -8.71 -9.08 -11.17
C GLU A 88 -7.36 -8.35 -11.02
N THR A 89 -7.22 -7.50 -10.00
CA THR A 89 -5.94 -6.87 -9.69
C THR A 89 -4.95 -7.92 -9.18
N LEU A 90 -3.65 -7.66 -9.30
CA LEU A 90 -2.62 -8.57 -8.76
C LEU A 90 -2.84 -8.86 -7.26
N LEU A 91 -3.42 -7.91 -6.54
CA LEU A 91 -3.74 -8.02 -5.12
C LEU A 91 -4.91 -8.98 -4.87
N GLY A 92 -5.97 -8.85 -5.67
CA GLY A 92 -7.11 -9.77 -5.62
C GLY A 92 -6.69 -11.20 -5.95
N LYS A 93 -5.79 -11.37 -6.92
CA LYS A 93 -5.19 -12.68 -7.26
C LYS A 93 -4.33 -13.24 -6.13
N LEU A 94 -3.51 -12.40 -5.49
CA LEU A 94 -2.68 -12.79 -4.35
C LEU A 94 -3.54 -13.25 -3.16
N ALA A 95 -4.60 -12.51 -2.85
CA ALA A 95 -5.53 -12.83 -1.77
C ALA A 95 -6.43 -14.07 -2.00
N GLN A 96 -6.51 -14.59 -3.24
CA GLN A 96 -7.22 -15.84 -3.54
C GLN A 96 -6.32 -17.07 -3.44
N ARG A 97 -5.01 -16.88 -3.48
CA ARG A 97 -4.02 -17.95 -3.49
C ARG A 97 -3.54 -18.33 -2.07
N TRP A 98 -3.94 -17.53 -1.08
CA TRP A 98 -3.64 -17.64 0.34
C TRP A 98 -4.97 -17.69 1.09
#